data_AF-A0A2V8SR89-F1
#
_entry.id   AF-A0A2V8SR89-F1
#
_cell.length_a   1.000
_cell.length_b   1.000
_cell.length_c   1.000
_cell.angle_alpha   90.00
_cell.angle_beta   90.00
_cell.angle_gamma   90.00
#
_symmetry.space_group_name_H-M   'P 1'
#
loop_
_entity.id
_entity.type
_entity.pdbx_description
1 polymer ?
#
loop_
_entity_poly.entity_id
_entity_poly.type
_entity_poly.pdbx_seq_one_letter_code
_entity_poly.pdbx_strand_id
1 'polypeptide(L)'
;MYRPNFCCECGERVARARWRAWTSRRFCSSCERRFRRKGFAASLLLAASLVGTGFVFGRMMRPPTPPLVVERGTLNLAPIPANDALRRTDDGARREGAAAKSEPAYGPDGTANERPTDPGEVVYICGARTKKGTPCQRRVRGPFRCWQHRGMAAMLPPSKLIVPN
;
A
#
# COMPACT_ATOMS: atom_id res chain seq x y z
N MET A 1 47.93 -24.91 -3.00
CA MET A 1 47.39 -23.56 -2.66
C MET A 1 48.20 -22.96 -1.54
N TYR A 2 48.88 -21.83 -1.79
CA TYR A 2 49.71 -21.13 -0.81
C TYR A 2 48.87 -20.48 0.30
N ARG A 3 49.24 -20.69 1.57
CA ARG A 3 48.65 -20.05 2.76
C ARG A 3 49.75 -19.22 3.42
N PRO A 4 49.74 -17.88 3.27
CA PRO A 4 50.75 -17.06 3.92
C PRO A 4 50.57 -17.13 5.44
N ASN A 5 51.68 -17.34 6.16
CA ASN A 5 51.68 -17.38 7.62
C ASN A 5 51.61 -15.98 8.25
N PHE A 6 51.96 -14.94 7.49
CA PHE A 6 52.09 -13.56 7.96
C PHE A 6 51.24 -12.60 7.11
N CYS A 7 50.80 -11.51 7.72
CA CYS A 7 50.06 -10.44 7.06
C CYS A 7 51.00 -9.59 6.19
N CYS A 8 50.59 -9.26 4.97
CA CYS A 8 51.38 -8.44 4.05
C CYS A 8 51.49 -6.95 4.42
N GLU A 9 50.68 -6.45 5.36
CA GLU A 9 50.74 -5.04 5.81
C GLU A 9 51.48 -4.90 7.14
N CYS A 10 51.07 -5.65 8.17
CA CYS A 10 51.60 -5.50 9.53
C CYS A 10 52.61 -6.58 9.94
N GLY A 11 52.83 -7.63 9.13
CA GLY A 11 53.73 -8.73 9.48
C GLY A 11 53.21 -9.69 10.56
N GLU A 12 52.02 -9.46 11.11
CA GLU A 12 51.45 -10.29 12.18
C GLU A 12 51.03 -11.68 11.68
N ARG A 13 51.16 -12.70 12.54
CA ARG A 13 50.82 -14.09 12.20
C ARG A 13 49.31 -14.25 11.96
N VAL A 14 48.94 -14.77 10.79
CA VAL A 14 47.53 -14.97 10.41
C VAL A 14 47.04 -16.31 10.97
N ALA A 15 46.68 -16.34 12.26
CA ALA A 15 46.03 -17.50 12.88
C ALA A 15 44.50 -17.38 12.75
N ARG A 16 43.90 -18.11 11.80
CA ARG A 16 42.43 -18.19 11.63
C ARG A 16 41.95 -19.62 11.78
N ALA A 17 41.03 -19.85 12.73
CA ALA A 17 40.40 -21.16 12.97
C ALA A 17 39.43 -21.59 11.84
N ARG A 18 38.80 -20.62 11.14
CA ARG A 18 37.90 -20.89 10.00
C ARG A 18 38.23 -20.00 8.82
N TRP A 19 38.60 -20.63 7.71
CA TRP A 19 38.76 -19.98 6.41
C TRP A 19 37.43 -19.99 5.65
N ARG A 20 37.00 -18.83 5.16
CA ARG A 20 35.83 -18.71 4.26
C ARG A 20 36.30 -18.24 2.88
N ALA A 21 35.55 -18.56 1.82
CA ALA A 21 35.93 -18.18 0.45
C ALA A 21 36.02 -16.65 0.25
N TRP A 22 35.23 -15.88 1.01
CA TRP A 22 35.18 -14.42 0.94
C TRP A 22 36.15 -13.68 1.88
N THR A 23 36.87 -14.39 2.75
CA THR A 23 37.86 -13.76 3.65
C THR A 23 39.19 -13.60 2.94
N SER A 24 39.76 -12.40 3.00
CA SER A 24 41.02 -12.07 2.32
C SER A 24 42.17 -12.91 2.90
N ARG A 25 42.83 -13.67 2.02
CA ARG A 25 43.92 -14.57 2.43
C ARG A 25 45.25 -13.89 2.76
N ARG A 26 45.35 -12.57 2.56
CA ARG A 26 46.60 -11.79 2.67
C ARG A 26 46.71 -10.90 3.90
N PHE A 27 45.60 -10.65 4.61
CA PHE A 27 45.55 -9.69 5.71
C PHE A 27 45.18 -10.38 7.03
N CYS A 28 45.61 -9.86 8.19
CA CYS A 28 45.10 -10.28 9.49
C CYS A 28 43.68 -9.72 9.73
N SER A 29 43.00 -10.11 10.82
CA SER A 29 41.62 -9.68 11.12
C SER A 29 41.48 -8.16 11.38
N SER A 30 42.56 -7.51 11.80
CA SER A 30 42.62 -6.05 12.00
C SER A 30 42.74 -5.33 10.66
N CYS A 31 43.79 -5.65 9.89
CA CYS A 31 44.04 -5.09 8.56
C CYS A 31 42.88 -5.35 7.59
N GLU A 32 42.30 -6.57 7.61
CA GLU A 32 41.13 -6.92 6.80
C GLU A 32 39.93 -6.01 7.10
N ARG A 33 39.65 -5.69 8.37
CA ARG A 33 38.55 -4.78 8.73
C ARG A 33 38.81 -3.36 8.22
N ARG A 34 40.05 -2.87 8.34
CA ARG A 34 40.45 -1.55 7.87
C ARG A 34 40.32 -1.42 6.34
N PHE A 35 40.82 -2.39 5.59
CA PHE A 35 40.75 -2.37 4.13
C PHE A 35 39.35 -2.66 3.59
N ARG A 36 38.57 -3.55 4.25
CA ARG A 36 37.16 -3.72 3.89
C ARG A 36 36.41 -2.41 4.04
N ARG A 37 36.57 -1.66 5.14
CA ARG A 37 35.87 -0.37 5.29
C ARG A 37 36.19 0.61 4.16
N LYS A 38 37.46 0.73 3.77
CA LYS A 38 37.86 1.62 2.65
C LYS A 38 37.33 1.13 1.30
N GLY A 39 37.43 -0.17 1.00
CA GLY A 39 36.94 -0.74 -0.26
C GLY A 39 35.40 -0.72 -0.38
N PHE A 40 34.69 -1.03 0.69
CA PHE A 40 33.22 -0.96 0.72
C PHE A 40 32.72 0.48 0.67
N ALA A 41 33.39 1.44 1.32
CA ALA A 41 33.02 2.84 1.24
C ALA A 41 33.13 3.38 -0.19
N ALA A 42 34.24 3.13 -0.87
CA ALA A 42 34.41 3.54 -2.27
C ALA A 42 33.36 2.88 -3.20
N SER A 43 33.10 1.59 -3.03
CA SER A 43 32.07 0.89 -3.82
C SER A 43 30.65 1.40 -3.54
N LEU A 44 30.32 1.72 -2.29
CA LEU A 44 29.03 2.31 -1.92
C LEU A 44 28.86 3.71 -2.50
N LEU A 45 29.90 4.54 -2.46
CA LEU A 45 29.88 5.87 -3.06
C LEU A 45 29.67 5.82 -4.57
N LEU A 46 30.33 4.88 -5.26
CA LEU A 46 30.16 4.67 -6.69
C LEU A 46 28.77 4.14 -7.05
N ALA A 47 28.21 3.23 -6.24
CA ALA A 47 26.84 2.77 -6.44
C ALA A 47 25.82 3.90 -6.22
N ALA A 48 26.00 4.70 -5.17
CA ALA A 48 25.14 5.84 -4.87
C ALA A 48 25.20 6.90 -5.98
N SER A 49 26.39 7.17 -6.54
CA SER A 49 26.52 8.14 -7.64
C SER A 49 25.80 7.66 -8.91
N LEU A 50 25.90 6.38 -9.28
CA LEU A 50 25.18 5.80 -10.42
C LEU A 50 23.66 5.85 -10.26
N VAL A 51 23.16 5.56 -9.06
CA VAL A 51 21.72 5.65 -8.77
C VAL A 51 21.26 7.11 -8.80
N GLY A 52 22.04 8.01 -8.21
CA GLY A 52 21.75 9.45 -8.19
C GLY A 52 21.69 10.04 -9.60
N THR A 53 22.68 9.76 -10.45
CA THR A 53 22.69 10.25 -11.84
C THR A 53 21.53 9.69 -12.64
N GLY A 54 21.22 8.38 -12.53
CA GLY A 54 20.05 7.79 -13.18
C GLY A 54 18.72 8.42 -12.72
N PHE A 55 18.59 8.70 -11.43
CA PHE A 55 17.39 9.34 -10.87
C PHE A 55 17.20 10.78 -11.36
N VAL A 56 18.27 11.58 -11.34
CA VAL A 56 18.25 12.98 -11.83
C VAL A 56 17.94 13.01 -13.32
N PHE A 57 18.60 12.15 -14.10
CA PHE A 57 18.37 12.05 -15.54
C PHE A 57 16.93 11.64 -15.87
N GLY A 58 16.40 10.63 -15.18
CA GLY A 58 15.01 10.18 -15.34
C GLY A 58 13.98 11.24 -14.92
N ARG A 59 14.31 12.11 -13.95
CA ARG A 59 13.47 13.25 -13.56
C ARG A 59 13.51 14.36 -14.61
N MET A 60 14.69 14.68 -15.16
CA MET A 60 14.84 15.70 -16.19
C MET A 60 14.18 15.32 -17.51
N MET A 61 14.23 14.04 -17.90
CA MET A 61 13.63 13.58 -19.15
C MET A 61 12.13 13.26 -19.05
N ARG A 62 11.49 13.51 -17.90
CA ARG A 62 10.07 13.21 -17.75
C ARG A 62 9.25 14.22 -18.55
N PRO A 63 8.50 13.80 -19.58
CA PRO A 63 7.64 14.71 -20.31
C PRO A 63 6.57 15.28 -19.35
N PRO A 64 6.16 16.54 -19.53
CA PRO A 64 5.06 17.12 -18.75
C PRO A 64 3.81 16.27 -18.97
N THR A 65 3.13 15.90 -17.88
CA THR A 65 1.87 15.17 -17.98
C THR A 65 0.88 16.02 -18.76
N PRO A 66 0.27 15.49 -19.83
CA PRO A 66 -0.73 16.25 -20.57
C PRO A 66 -1.88 16.63 -19.63
N PRO A 67 -2.44 17.84 -19.78
CA PRO A 67 -3.56 18.27 -18.93
C PRO A 67 -4.73 17.32 -19.14
N LEU A 68 -5.21 16.73 -18.04
CA LEU A 68 -6.41 15.91 -18.02
C LEU A 68 -7.61 16.84 -18.24
N VAL A 69 -8.06 16.97 -19.48
CA VAL A 69 -9.34 17.60 -19.82
C VAL A 69 -10.44 16.61 -19.43
N VAL A 70 -11.07 16.85 -18.28
CA VAL A 70 -12.27 16.12 -17.86
C VAL A 70 -13.44 16.67 -18.66
N GLU A 71 -13.73 16.09 -19.82
CA GLU A 71 -15.04 16.29 -20.45
C GLU A 71 -16.11 15.65 -19.56
N ARG A 72 -16.83 16.48 -18.81
CA ARG A 72 -18.10 16.08 -18.20
C ARG A 72 -19.08 15.86 -19.34
N GLY A 73 -19.19 14.60 -19.78
CA GLY A 73 -20.19 14.19 -20.76
C GLY A 73 -21.57 14.67 -20.33
N THR A 74 -22.15 15.54 -21.15
CA THR A 74 -23.58 15.80 -21.19
C THR A 74 -24.25 14.50 -21.64
N LEU A 75 -24.46 13.58 -20.70
CA LEU A 75 -25.40 12.49 -20.90
C LEU A 75 -26.74 13.16 -21.21
N ASN A 76 -27.16 12.98 -22.46
CA ASN A 76 -28.46 13.36 -23.01
C ASN A 76 -29.55 13.28 -21.94
N LEU A 77 -30.00 14.45 -21.45
CA LEU A 77 -31.30 14.55 -20.80
C LEU A 77 -32.35 14.42 -21.91
N ALA A 78 -32.62 13.18 -22.33
CA ALA A 78 -33.90 12.89 -22.96
C ALA A 78 -34.99 13.09 -21.89
N PRO A 79 -36.03 13.90 -22.15
CA PRO A 79 -37.15 14.05 -21.22
C PRO A 79 -37.84 12.70 -21.01
N ILE A 80 -37.99 12.30 -19.75
CA ILE A 80 -38.76 11.11 -19.36
C ILE A 80 -40.25 11.38 -19.67
N PRO A 81 -40.98 10.48 -20.35
CA PRO A 81 -42.39 10.70 -20.68
C PRO A 81 -43.29 10.75 -19.44
N ALA A 82 -44.31 11.61 -19.50
CA ALA A 82 -45.14 12.13 -18.40
C ALA A 82 -46.08 11.13 -17.68
N ASN A 83 -45.91 9.81 -17.84
CA ASN A 83 -46.85 8.82 -17.27
C ASN A 83 -46.54 8.37 -15.84
N ASP A 84 -45.41 8.77 -15.24
CA ASP A 84 -45.07 8.41 -13.85
C ASP A 84 -45.57 9.42 -12.80
N ALA A 85 -46.19 10.53 -13.21
CA ALA A 85 -46.63 11.59 -12.30
C ALA A 85 -47.91 11.25 -11.51
N LEU A 86 -48.78 10.36 -12.04
CA LEU A 86 -50.05 10.04 -11.39
C LEU A 86 -49.92 9.01 -10.25
N ARG A 87 -48.81 8.25 -10.21
CA ARG A 87 -48.63 7.17 -9.23
C ARG A 87 -48.01 7.64 -7.91
N ARG A 88 -47.60 8.92 -7.82
CA ARG A 88 -46.88 9.48 -6.65
C ARG A 88 -47.79 10.23 -5.66
N THR A 89 -49.07 10.41 -5.96
CA THR A 89 -50.00 11.18 -5.10
C THR A 89 -50.62 10.35 -3.97
N ASP A 90 -50.60 9.02 -4.02
CA ASP A 90 -51.17 8.16 -2.97
C ASP A 90 -50.17 7.88 -1.82
N ASP A 91 -48.86 7.88 -2.11
CA ASP A 91 -47.82 7.68 -1.08
C ASP A 91 -47.53 8.96 -0.24
N GLY A 92 -48.18 10.08 -0.57
CA GLY A 92 -47.93 11.40 0.00
C GLY A 92 -48.47 11.62 1.42
N ALA A 93 -49.44 10.83 1.87
CA ALA A 93 -50.11 11.04 3.16
C ALA A 93 -49.42 10.37 4.37
N ARG A 94 -48.34 9.58 4.18
CA ARG A 94 -47.63 8.89 5.28
C ARG A 94 -46.20 9.39 5.52
N ARG A 95 -45.84 10.59 5.04
CA ARG A 95 -44.47 11.12 5.16
C ARG A 95 -44.36 12.51 5.76
N GLU A 96 -45.38 12.97 6.46
CA GLU A 96 -45.28 14.09 7.41
C GLU A 96 -44.61 13.59 8.70
N GLY A 97 -43.29 13.44 8.66
CA GLY A 97 -42.51 13.00 9.81
C GLY A 97 -41.01 12.79 9.58
N ALA A 98 -40.45 13.21 8.44
CA ALA A 98 -39.02 13.10 8.19
C ALA A 98 -38.35 14.47 8.32
N ALA A 99 -37.91 14.77 9.54
CA ALA A 99 -37.03 15.88 9.86
C ALA A 99 -35.78 15.90 8.96
N ALA A 100 -35.28 17.11 8.71
CA ALA A 100 -34.11 17.41 7.91
C ALA A 100 -32.92 16.48 8.22
N LYS A 101 -32.32 15.88 7.18
CA LYS A 101 -31.09 15.10 7.33
C LYS A 101 -29.96 16.04 7.77
N SER A 102 -29.51 15.87 8.99
CA SER A 102 -28.33 16.53 9.56
C SER A 102 -27.06 16.17 8.77
N GLU A 103 -26.16 17.13 8.62
CA GLU A 103 -24.83 16.93 8.05
C GLU A 103 -24.09 15.77 8.75
N PRO A 104 -23.30 14.97 8.02
CA PRO A 104 -22.51 13.91 8.62
C PRO A 104 -21.48 14.48 9.60
N ALA A 105 -21.69 14.26 10.90
CA ALA A 105 -20.73 14.61 11.94
C ALA A 105 -19.48 13.74 11.80
N TYR A 106 -18.34 14.40 11.61
CA TYR A 106 -17.03 13.76 11.68
C TYR A 106 -16.63 13.60 13.15
N GLY A 107 -16.01 12.47 13.52
CA GLY A 107 -15.50 12.25 14.88
C GLY A 107 -14.47 13.31 15.29
N PRO A 108 -14.23 13.51 16.60
CA PRO A 108 -13.38 14.60 17.11
C PRO A 108 -11.92 14.58 16.59
N ASP A 109 -11.43 13.44 16.10
CA ASP A 109 -10.01 13.24 15.81
C ASP A 109 -9.59 13.42 14.33
N GLY A 110 -10.48 13.75 13.40
CA GLY A 110 -10.05 14.24 12.06
C GLY A 110 -9.30 13.22 11.17
N THR A 111 -9.17 11.95 11.54
CA THR A 111 -8.25 11.01 10.84
C THR A 111 -8.89 10.32 9.64
N ALA A 112 -8.19 10.30 8.50
CA ALA A 112 -8.61 9.70 7.21
C ALA A 112 -9.06 8.23 7.23
N ASN A 113 -9.00 7.55 8.38
CA ASN A 113 -9.51 6.19 8.60
C ASN A 113 -10.95 6.15 9.11
N GLU A 114 -11.48 7.25 9.66
CA GLU A 114 -12.88 7.37 10.04
C GLU A 114 -13.63 8.08 8.91
N ARG A 115 -14.51 7.34 8.25
CA ARG A 115 -15.38 7.85 7.20
C ARG A 115 -16.79 7.99 7.79
N PRO A 116 -17.54 9.05 7.44
CA PRO A 116 -18.92 9.22 7.90
C PRO A 116 -19.73 7.95 7.68
N THR A 117 -20.16 7.36 8.78
CA THR A 117 -21.07 6.21 8.77
C THR A 117 -22.44 6.82 8.99
N ASP A 118 -23.27 6.82 7.94
CA ASP A 118 -24.70 7.04 8.15
C ASP A 118 -25.14 5.98 9.18
N PRO A 119 -25.83 6.35 10.27
CA PRO A 119 -26.23 5.39 11.30
C PRO A 119 -27.07 4.21 10.75
N GLY A 120 -27.65 4.35 9.55
CA GLY A 120 -28.37 3.28 8.84
C GLY A 120 -27.53 2.44 7.86
N GLU A 121 -26.23 2.70 7.66
CA GLU A 121 -25.42 1.98 6.66
C GLU A 121 -24.93 0.62 7.19
N VAL A 122 -25.39 -0.47 6.57
CA VAL A 122 -24.93 -1.83 6.87
C VAL A 122 -23.50 -2.01 6.35
N VAL A 123 -22.54 -2.14 7.26
CA VAL A 123 -21.12 -2.35 6.94
C VAL A 123 -20.83 -3.84 6.83
N TYR A 124 -20.15 -4.24 5.75
CA TYR A 124 -19.76 -5.62 5.53
C TYR A 124 -18.26 -5.83 5.82
N ILE A 125 -17.87 -7.05 6.15
CA ILE A 125 -16.49 -7.50 6.30
C ILE A 125 -16.09 -8.26 5.04
N CYS A 126 -14.85 -8.09 4.61
CA CYS A 126 -14.32 -8.76 3.42
C CYS A 126 -14.39 -10.30 3.48
N GLY A 127 -14.04 -10.91 4.62
CA GLY A 127 -14.18 -12.35 4.87
C GLY A 127 -13.34 -13.28 3.99
N ALA A 128 -12.50 -12.77 3.09
CA ALA A 128 -11.65 -13.57 2.20
C ALA A 128 -10.50 -14.24 2.96
N ARG A 129 -10.03 -15.39 2.45
CA ARG A 129 -8.88 -16.12 3.00
C ARG A 129 -7.63 -15.27 2.90
N THR A 130 -7.00 -14.94 4.02
CA THR A 130 -5.68 -14.32 4.01
C THR A 130 -4.58 -15.36 3.80
N LYS A 131 -3.35 -14.93 3.49
CA LYS A 131 -2.17 -15.81 3.42
C LYS A 131 -1.91 -16.57 4.73
N LYS A 132 -2.39 -16.05 5.86
CA LYS A 132 -2.29 -16.67 7.19
C LYS A 132 -3.41 -17.69 7.47
N GLY A 133 -4.37 -17.85 6.56
CA GLY A 133 -5.50 -18.77 6.70
C GLY A 133 -6.69 -18.22 7.49
N THR A 134 -6.59 -17.04 8.10
CA THR A 134 -7.69 -16.37 8.80
C THR A 134 -8.52 -15.49 7.86
N PRO A 135 -9.83 -15.26 8.15
CA PRO A 135 -10.68 -14.39 7.33
C PRO A 135 -10.28 -12.93 7.47
N CYS A 136 -10.32 -12.19 6.35
CA CYS A 136 -10.02 -10.77 6.34
C CYS A 136 -11.10 -9.95 7.06
N GLN A 137 -10.71 -9.22 8.10
CA GLN A 137 -11.61 -8.38 8.92
C GLN A 137 -11.83 -6.95 8.38
N ARG A 138 -11.28 -6.61 7.20
CA ARG A 138 -11.41 -5.25 6.67
C ARG A 138 -12.87 -4.96 6.28
N ARG A 139 -13.38 -3.81 6.74
CA ARG A 139 -14.71 -3.28 6.43
C ARG A 139 -14.80 -2.81 4.97
N VAL A 140 -15.93 -3.08 4.33
CA VAL A 140 -16.25 -2.77 2.93
C VAL A 140 -17.72 -2.34 2.82
N ARG A 141 -18.01 -1.50 1.83
CA ARG A 141 -19.38 -1.09 1.50
C ARG A 141 -19.99 -2.12 0.56
N GLY A 142 -21.09 -2.75 0.98
CA GLY A 142 -21.76 -3.81 0.23
C GLY A 142 -21.05 -5.18 0.27
N PRO A 143 -21.60 -6.20 -0.41
CA PRO A 143 -21.15 -7.60 -0.34
C PRO A 143 -19.83 -7.90 -1.08
N PHE A 144 -19.02 -6.87 -1.32
CA PHE A 144 -17.80 -6.93 -2.11
C PHE A 144 -16.60 -7.39 -1.28
N ARG A 145 -15.44 -7.49 -1.93
CA ARG A 145 -14.16 -7.78 -1.26
C ARG A 145 -13.31 -6.54 -1.19
N CYS A 146 -12.41 -6.49 -0.20
CA CYS A 146 -11.50 -5.37 -0.10
C CYS A 146 -10.55 -5.35 -1.30
N TRP A 147 -9.90 -4.21 -1.52
CA TRP A 147 -8.98 -4.01 -2.65
C TRP A 147 -7.84 -5.04 -2.71
N GLN A 148 -7.42 -5.61 -1.58
CA GLN A 148 -6.40 -6.66 -1.51
C GLN A 148 -6.92 -8.03 -1.93
N HIS A 149 -8.24 -8.25 -1.92
CA HIS A 149 -8.86 -9.56 -2.11
C HIS A 149 -9.91 -9.57 -3.24
N ARG A 150 -9.73 -8.71 -4.25
CA ARG A 150 -10.61 -8.66 -5.42
C ARG A 150 -10.66 -10.04 -6.10
N GLY A 151 -11.86 -10.53 -6.38
CA GLY A 151 -12.08 -11.81 -7.05
C GLY A 151 -12.00 -13.06 -6.16
N MET A 152 -11.72 -12.94 -4.86
CA MET A 152 -11.68 -14.09 -3.96
C MET A 152 -13.02 -14.34 -3.25
N ALA A 153 -13.40 -15.61 -3.11
CA ALA A 153 -14.58 -16.00 -2.35
C ALA A 153 -14.42 -15.68 -0.85
N ALA A 154 -15.53 -15.38 -0.19
CA ALA A 154 -15.52 -15.26 1.27
C ALA A 154 -15.46 -16.66 1.86
N MET A 155 -14.68 -16.84 2.93
CA MET A 155 -14.68 -18.08 3.69
C MET A 155 -15.88 -18.20 4.64
N LEU A 156 -16.52 -17.07 4.96
CA LEU A 156 -17.62 -16.99 5.90
C LEU A 156 -18.96 -16.86 5.17
N PRO A 157 -20.04 -17.45 5.71
CA PRO A 157 -21.39 -17.26 5.18
C PRO A 157 -21.81 -15.78 5.30
N PRO A 158 -22.72 -15.30 4.43
CA PRO A 158 -23.07 -13.89 4.32
C PRO A 158 -23.58 -13.26 5.62
N SER A 159 -24.22 -14.05 6.49
CA SER A 159 -24.69 -13.60 7.81
C SER A 159 -23.57 -13.18 8.76
N LYS A 160 -22.37 -13.75 8.63
CA LYS A 160 -21.19 -13.40 9.45
C LYS A 160 -20.33 -12.29 8.82
N LEU A 161 -20.68 -11.87 7.61
CA LEU A 161 -20.00 -10.77 6.93
C LEU A 161 -20.62 -9.42 7.31
N ILE A 162 -21.81 -9.39 7.90
CA ILE A 162 -22.47 -8.16 8.31
C ILE A 162 -21.97 -7.76 9.69
N VAL A 163 -21.50 -6.51 9.83
CA VAL A 163 -21.25 -5.89 11.14
C VAL A 163 -22.54 -5.20 11.55
N PRO A 164 -23.25 -5.68 12.57
CA PRO A 164 -24.35 -4.90 13.15
C PRO A 164 -23.76 -3.60 13.74
N ASN A 165 -24.40 -2.47 13.45
CA ASN A 165 -24.12 -1.20 14.13
C ASN A 165 -24.50 -1.28 15.61
#